data_AF-A0A1E3LBD4-F1
#
_entry.id   AF-A0A1E3LBD4-F1
#
_cell.length_a   1.000
_cell.length_b   1.000
_cell.length_c   1.000
_cell.angle_alpha   90.00
_cell.angle_beta   90.00
_cell.angle_gamma   90.00
#
_symmetry.space_group_name_H-M   'P 1'
#
loop_
_entity.id
_entity.type
_entity.pdbx_description
1 polymer ?
#
loop_
_entity_poly.entity_id
_entity_poly.type
_entity_poly.pdbx_seq_one_letter_code
_entity_poly.pdbx_strand_id
1 'polypeptide(L)'
;MSNWQEFVAKLTKFNMFDSARRSAIKEWGKDIPTTVLFGLLGKALAEHAGEFGIEDRVGIFQIIEDGVASEDAALKAYVSTGLLEAMYLRACVEPQSWTEIRASLGPLSDGYLTEWGNLPSRR
;
A
#
# COMPACT_ATOMS: atom_id res chain seq x y z
N MET A 1 -1.89 19.99 -6.88
CA MET A 1 -2.73 18.84 -7.29
C MET A 1 -3.25 18.21 -6.01
N SER A 2 -4.24 17.31 -6.04
CA SER A 2 -4.68 16.68 -4.79
C SER A 2 -3.56 15.79 -4.25
N ASN A 3 -3.23 15.85 -2.96
CA ASN A 3 -2.07 15.16 -2.38
C ASN A 3 -2.05 13.65 -2.66
N TRP A 4 -3.23 13.02 -2.81
CA TRP A 4 -3.32 11.60 -3.17
C TRP A 4 -2.96 11.30 -4.64
N GLN A 5 -3.16 12.24 -5.55
CA GLN A 5 -2.77 12.07 -6.97
C GLN A 5 -1.25 12.05 -7.10
N GLU A 6 -0.57 12.90 -6.33
CA GLU A 6 0.90 12.92 -6.28
C GLU A 6 1.45 11.66 -5.62
N PHE A 7 0.82 11.16 -4.56
CA PHE A 7 1.12 9.87 -3.97
C PHE A 7 1.02 8.73 -5.00
N VAL A 8 -0.11 8.64 -5.70
CA VAL A 8 -0.30 7.62 -6.75
C VAL A 8 0.72 7.79 -7.86
N ALA A 9 1.03 9.03 -8.27
CA ALA A 9 2.05 9.30 -9.27
C ALA A 9 3.44 8.77 -8.84
N LYS A 10 3.83 8.94 -7.58
CA LYS A 10 5.07 8.38 -7.01
C LYS A 10 5.08 6.86 -7.07
N LEU A 11 4.00 6.19 -6.65
CA LEU A 11 3.90 4.73 -6.72
C LEU A 11 3.92 4.20 -8.16
N THR A 12 3.26 4.89 -9.09
CA THR A 12 3.20 4.45 -10.50
C THR A 12 4.52 4.62 -11.26
N LYS A 13 5.57 5.15 -10.61
CA LYS A 13 6.94 5.05 -11.15
C LYS A 13 7.43 3.60 -11.19
N PHE A 14 6.87 2.73 -10.36
CA PHE A 14 7.10 1.29 -10.42
C PHE A 14 6.07 0.64 -11.35
N ASN A 15 6.55 -0.12 -12.34
CA ASN A 15 5.72 -0.64 -13.44
C ASN A 15 4.50 -1.45 -12.96
N MET A 16 4.64 -2.20 -11.86
CA MET A 16 3.56 -2.99 -11.27
C MET A 16 2.36 -2.11 -10.89
N PHE A 17 2.59 -1.02 -10.15
CA PHE A 17 1.50 -0.13 -9.71
C PHE A 17 0.84 0.61 -10.88
N ASP A 18 1.61 0.97 -11.90
CA ASP A 18 1.04 1.58 -13.11
C ASP A 18 0.15 0.58 -13.88
N SER A 19 0.57 -0.69 -13.95
CA SER A 19 -0.26 -1.77 -14.49
C SER A 19 -1.55 -1.97 -13.67
N ALA A 20 -1.42 -2.12 -12.35
CA ALA A 20 -2.56 -2.30 -11.44
C ALA A 20 -3.55 -1.14 -11.54
N ARG A 21 -3.06 0.11 -11.59
CA ARG A 21 -3.90 1.30 -11.78
C ARG A 21 -4.64 1.27 -13.12
N ARG A 22 -3.96 0.94 -14.21
CA ARG A 22 -4.60 0.86 -15.54
C ARG A 22 -5.68 -0.22 -15.58
N SER A 23 -5.41 -1.39 -15.01
CA SER A 23 -6.39 -2.48 -14.90
C SER A 23 -7.59 -2.05 -14.07
N ALA A 24 -7.37 -1.43 -12.91
CA ALA A 24 -8.45 -0.90 -12.06
C ALA A 24 -9.36 0.09 -12.81
N ILE A 25 -8.77 1.04 -13.54
CA ILE A 25 -9.54 2.02 -14.33
C ILE A 25 -10.27 1.35 -15.50
N LYS A 26 -9.67 0.33 -16.13
CA LYS A 26 -10.29 -0.41 -17.23
C LYS A 26 -11.49 -1.22 -16.76
N GLU A 27 -11.39 -1.87 -15.60
CA GLU A 27 -12.43 -2.73 -15.04
C GLU A 27 -13.58 -1.93 -14.42
N TRP A 28 -13.25 -0.87 -13.69
CA TRP A 28 -14.26 -0.07 -13.00
C TRP A 28 -14.81 1.07 -13.85
N GLY A 29 -13.94 1.80 -14.55
CA GLY A 29 -14.23 3.10 -15.16
C GLY A 29 -13.42 4.24 -14.56
N LYS A 30 -13.55 5.44 -15.15
CA LYS A 30 -12.80 6.64 -14.73
C LYS A 30 -13.30 7.23 -13.40
N ASP A 31 -14.44 6.79 -12.92
CA ASP A 31 -15.14 7.19 -11.71
C ASP A 31 -14.89 6.24 -10.52
N ILE A 32 -13.83 5.43 -10.59
CA ILE A 32 -13.41 4.56 -9.50
C ILE A 32 -13.26 5.33 -8.18
N PRO A 33 -13.91 4.89 -7.08
CA PRO A 33 -13.71 5.48 -5.77
C PRO A 33 -12.24 5.39 -5.36
N THR A 34 -11.67 6.47 -4.82
CA THR A 34 -10.26 6.54 -4.45
C THR A 34 -9.85 5.44 -3.46
N THR A 35 -10.71 5.12 -2.49
CA THR A 35 -10.49 4.01 -1.55
C THR A 35 -10.38 2.66 -2.24
N VAL A 36 -11.22 2.41 -3.26
CA VAL A 36 -11.18 1.17 -4.05
C VAL A 36 -9.89 1.10 -4.86
N LEU A 37 -9.48 2.20 -5.49
CA LEU A 37 -8.19 2.27 -6.19
C LEU A 37 -7.03 1.90 -5.25
N PHE A 38 -6.96 2.52 -4.07
CA PHE A 38 -5.90 2.24 -3.09
C PHE A 38 -5.93 0.78 -2.61
N GLY A 39 -7.12 0.20 -2.42
CA GLY A 39 -7.27 -1.22 -2.11
C GLY A 39 -6.75 -2.15 -3.19
N LEU A 40 -6.95 -1.81 -4.46
CA LEU A 40 -6.40 -2.58 -5.58
C LEU A 40 -4.87 -2.45 -5.66
N LEU A 41 -4.31 -1.27 -5.40
CA LEU A 41 -2.85 -1.09 -5.32
C LEU A 41 -2.26 -1.88 -4.14
N GLY A 42 -2.92 -1.89 -2.98
CA GLY A 42 -2.49 -2.66 -1.80
C GLY A 42 -2.48 -4.17 -2.06
N LYS A 43 -3.52 -4.69 -2.71
CA LYS A 43 -3.57 -6.11 -3.12
C LYS A 43 -2.44 -6.46 -4.09
N ALA A 44 -2.23 -5.63 -5.10
CA ALA A 44 -1.16 -5.86 -6.09
C ALA A 44 0.23 -5.82 -5.43
N LEU A 45 0.45 -4.92 -4.45
CA LEU A 45 1.68 -4.91 -3.67
C LEU A 45 1.90 -6.22 -2.92
N ALA A 46 0.87 -6.75 -2.25
CA ALA A 46 0.99 -8.02 -1.53
C ALA A 46 1.28 -9.21 -2.46
N GLU A 47 0.70 -9.24 -3.65
CA GLU A 47 0.88 -10.32 -4.64
C GLU A 47 2.27 -10.31 -5.27
N HIS A 48 2.84 -9.12 -5.49
CA HIS A 48 4.10 -8.95 -6.20
C HIS A 48 5.26 -8.55 -5.27
N ALA A 49 5.07 -8.55 -3.94
CA ALA A 49 6.09 -8.11 -2.99
C ALA A 49 7.44 -8.81 -3.18
N GLY A 50 7.40 -10.11 -3.48
CA GLY A 50 8.57 -10.96 -3.75
C GLY A 50 9.33 -10.63 -5.04
N GLU A 51 8.72 -9.91 -5.98
CA GLU A 51 9.31 -9.58 -7.28
C GLU A 51 10.19 -8.32 -7.23
N PHE A 52 10.03 -7.48 -6.20
CA PHE A 52 10.81 -6.27 -6.05
C PHE A 52 12.22 -6.54 -5.53
N GLY A 53 13.21 -5.93 -6.19
CA GLY A 53 14.55 -5.80 -5.64
C GLY A 53 14.54 -4.98 -4.34
N ILE A 54 15.62 -5.09 -3.56
CA ILE A 54 15.73 -4.45 -2.24
C ILE A 54 15.52 -2.93 -2.34
N GLU A 55 16.14 -2.27 -3.31
CA GLU A 55 16.05 -0.81 -3.49
C GLU A 55 14.61 -0.35 -3.82
N ASP A 56 13.96 -1.04 -4.76
CA ASP A 56 12.56 -0.76 -5.12
C ASP A 56 11.64 -0.98 -3.93
N ARG A 57 11.85 -2.08 -3.19
CA ARG A 57 11.06 -2.40 -1.99
C ARG A 57 11.18 -1.29 -0.95
N VAL A 58 12.40 -0.84 -0.65
CA VAL A 58 12.64 0.30 0.27
C VAL A 58 11.93 1.56 -0.23
N GLY A 59 12.05 1.89 -1.52
CA GLY A 59 11.39 3.07 -2.09
C GLY A 59 9.86 3.02 -1.99
N ILE A 60 9.26 1.86 -2.29
CA ILE A 60 7.80 1.66 -2.20
C ILE A 60 7.31 1.84 -0.77
N PHE A 61 7.93 1.15 0.19
CA PHE A 61 7.49 1.23 1.59
C PHE A 61 7.77 2.60 2.21
N GLN A 62 8.82 3.32 1.78
CA GLN A 62 9.02 4.71 2.17
C GLN A 62 7.89 5.62 1.67
N ILE A 63 7.45 5.46 0.41
CA ILE A 63 6.32 6.24 -0.13
C ILE A 63 5.05 5.98 0.69
N ILE A 64 4.79 4.72 1.04
CA ILE A 64 3.64 4.33 1.87
C ILE A 64 3.74 4.97 3.26
N GLU A 65 4.90 4.90 3.90
CA GLU A 65 5.16 5.49 5.20
C GLU A 65 4.92 7.01 5.19
N ASP A 66 5.41 7.72 4.16
CA ASP A 66 5.16 9.15 3.97
C ASP A 66 3.65 9.44 3.82
N GLY A 67 2.92 8.52 3.19
CA GLY A 67 1.46 8.58 3.05
C GLY A 67 0.73 8.47 4.38
N VAL A 68 1.16 7.55 5.25
CA VAL A 68 0.64 7.42 6.62
C VAL A 68 1.03 8.62 7.48
N ALA A 69 2.24 9.16 7.30
CA ALA A 69 2.73 10.33 8.03
C ALA A 69 2.06 11.65 7.62
N SER A 70 1.33 11.67 6.49
CA SER A 70 0.79 12.90 5.91
C SER A 70 -0.12 13.68 6.87
N GLU A 71 -0.03 15.01 6.81
CA GLU A 71 -0.98 15.92 7.49
C GLU A 71 -2.35 15.97 6.77
N ASP A 72 -2.41 15.51 5.52
CA ASP A 72 -3.67 15.39 4.78
C ASP A 72 -4.45 14.17 5.28
N ALA A 73 -5.53 14.44 6.02
CA ALA A 73 -6.38 13.40 6.60
C ALA A 73 -7.00 12.47 5.54
N ALA A 74 -7.30 12.97 4.34
CA ALA A 74 -7.87 12.14 3.28
C ALA A 74 -6.80 11.21 2.70
N LEU A 75 -5.60 11.71 2.43
CA LEU A 75 -4.48 10.87 1.98
C LEU A 75 -4.14 9.80 3.02
N LYS A 76 -3.99 10.22 4.29
CA LYS A 76 -3.73 9.30 5.40
C LYS A 76 -4.79 8.19 5.45
N ALA A 77 -6.07 8.54 5.36
CA ALA A 77 -7.15 7.56 5.32
C ALA A 77 -7.04 6.61 4.11
N TYR A 78 -6.81 7.12 2.90
CA TYR A 78 -6.67 6.27 1.71
C TYR A 78 -5.49 5.29 1.81
N VAL A 79 -4.37 5.73 2.37
CA VAL A 79 -3.18 4.88 2.55
C VAL A 79 -3.42 3.85 3.64
N SER A 80 -3.88 4.28 4.81
CA SER A 80 -4.13 3.42 5.96
C SER A 80 -5.25 2.41 5.69
N THR A 81 -6.48 2.88 5.44
CA THR A 81 -7.64 1.99 5.34
C THR A 81 -7.80 1.38 3.96
N GLY A 82 -7.40 2.12 2.91
CA GLY A 82 -7.47 1.61 1.54
C GLY A 82 -6.33 0.65 1.23
N LEU A 83 -5.09 1.13 1.31
CA LEU A 83 -3.91 0.39 0.82
C LEU A 83 -3.37 -0.61 1.86
N LEU A 84 -3.07 -0.18 3.09
CA LEU A 84 -2.42 -1.03 4.08
C LEU A 84 -3.32 -2.17 4.54
N GLU A 85 -4.58 -1.91 4.86
CA GLU A 85 -5.53 -2.96 5.24
C GLU A 85 -5.69 -3.99 4.11
N ALA A 86 -5.87 -3.56 2.86
CA ALA A 86 -6.03 -4.46 1.72
C ALA A 86 -4.77 -5.28 1.44
N MET A 87 -3.60 -4.67 1.57
CA MET A 87 -2.31 -5.36 1.47
C MET A 87 -2.17 -6.42 2.57
N TYR A 88 -2.46 -6.07 3.82
CA TYR A 88 -2.39 -7.01 4.94
C TYR A 88 -3.36 -8.17 4.75
N LEU A 89 -4.63 -7.89 4.45
CA LEU A 89 -5.66 -8.93 4.24
C LEU A 89 -5.29 -9.89 3.11
N ARG A 90 -4.53 -9.43 2.12
CA ARG A 90 -4.02 -10.28 1.04
C ARG A 90 -2.79 -11.08 1.48
N ALA A 91 -1.84 -10.44 2.15
CA ALA A 91 -0.58 -11.04 2.57
C ALA A 91 -0.72 -12.04 3.72
N CYS A 92 -1.66 -11.81 4.65
CA CYS A 92 -1.79 -12.61 5.87
C CYS A 92 -2.24 -14.06 5.62
N VAL A 93 -2.73 -14.37 4.42
CA VAL A 93 -3.09 -15.72 4.00
C VAL A 93 -1.85 -16.61 3.89
N GLU A 94 -0.68 -16.04 3.58
CA GLU A 94 0.59 -16.76 3.49
C GLU A 94 1.58 -16.19 4.52
N PRO A 95 1.84 -16.92 5.63
CA PRO A 95 2.65 -16.40 6.75
C PRO A 95 4.05 -15.93 6.35
N GLN A 96 4.67 -16.58 5.37
CA GLN A 96 5.99 -16.18 4.86
C GLN A 96 5.91 -14.84 4.11
N SER A 97 4.95 -14.69 3.19
CA SER A 97 4.71 -13.44 2.47
C SER A 97 4.45 -12.28 3.43
N TRP A 98 3.60 -12.48 4.44
CA TRP A 98 3.37 -11.45 5.45
C TRP A 98 4.64 -11.10 6.23
N THR A 99 5.44 -12.09 6.63
CA THR A 99 6.68 -11.84 7.37
C THR A 99 7.66 -10.98 6.55
N GLU A 100 7.79 -11.25 5.25
CA GLU A 100 8.66 -10.49 4.36
C GLU A 100 8.15 -9.07 4.10
N ILE A 101 6.84 -8.90 3.89
CA ILE A 101 6.22 -7.58 3.72
C ILE A 101 6.35 -6.76 4.99
N ARG A 102 5.96 -7.36 6.13
CA ARG A 102 6.09 -6.74 7.44
C ARG A 102 7.53 -6.31 7.71
N ALA A 103 8.50 -7.08 7.21
CA ALA A 103 9.91 -6.75 7.39
C ALA A 103 10.29 -5.38 6.80
N SER A 104 9.61 -4.97 5.73
CA SER A 104 9.86 -3.73 5.00
C SER A 104 8.98 -2.55 5.40
N LEU A 105 7.99 -2.76 6.28
CA LEU A 105 7.16 -1.67 6.78
C LEU A 105 7.96 -0.67 7.60
N GLY A 106 7.66 0.61 7.40
CA GLY A 106 8.05 1.69 8.31
C GLY A 106 7.27 1.63 9.64
N PRO A 107 7.76 2.33 10.67
CA PRO A 107 7.21 2.25 12.02
C PRO A 107 5.74 2.70 12.14
N LEU A 108 5.31 3.71 11.39
CA LEU A 108 3.92 4.18 11.41
C LEU A 108 3.00 3.19 10.71
N SER A 109 3.43 2.64 9.57
CA SER A 109 2.67 1.62 8.84
C SER A 109 2.53 0.33 9.65
N ASP A 110 3.61 -0.16 10.27
CA ASP A 110 3.56 -1.33 11.16
C ASP A 110 2.73 -1.05 12.42
N GLY A 111 2.88 0.13 13.02
CA GLY A 111 2.11 0.54 14.19
C GLY A 111 0.61 0.56 13.91
N TYR A 112 0.21 1.17 12.79
CA TYR A 112 -1.19 1.20 12.35
C TYR A 112 -1.76 -0.21 12.15
N LEU A 113 -1.06 -1.09 11.41
CA LEU A 113 -1.53 -2.46 11.19
C LEU A 113 -1.53 -3.31 12.46
N THR A 114 -0.62 -3.02 13.40
CA THR A 114 -0.57 -3.67 14.71
C THR A 114 -1.80 -3.32 15.53
N GLU A 115 -2.16 -2.03 15.60
CA GLU A 115 -3.35 -1.56 16.31
C GLU A 115 -4.63 -2.05 15.63
N TRP A 116 -4.74 -1.86 14.32
CA TRP A 116 -5.93 -2.25 13.55
C TRP A 116 -6.16 -3.76 13.52
N GLY A 117 -5.10 -4.55 13.29
CA GLY A 117 -5.16 -6.00 13.17
C GLY A 117 -5.04 -6.75 14.49
N ASN A 118 -4.87 -6.06 15.63
CA ASN A 118 -4.53 -6.66 16.93
C ASN A 118 -3.31 -7.60 16.85
N LEU A 119 -2.28 -7.18 16.12
CA LEU A 119 -1.08 -8.00 15.90
C LEU A 119 -0.10 -7.86 17.08
N PRO A 120 0.78 -8.85 17.31
CA PRO A 120 1.89 -8.64 18.23
C PRO A 120 2.84 -7.57 17.67
N SER A 121 3.28 -6.65 18.53
CA SER A 121 4.29 -5.66 18.18
C SER A 121 5.58 -6.31 17.70
N ARG A 122 6.23 -5.68 16.72
CA ARG A 122 7.53 -6.11 16.22
C ARG A 122 8.59 -5.90 17.32
N ARG A 123 9.16 -6.99 17.83
CA ARG A 123 10.21 -6.97 18.87
C ARG A 123 11.56 -6.59 18.30
#